data_AF-E8T3W3-F1
#
_entry.id   AF-E8T3W3-F1
#
_cell.length_a   1.000
_cell.length_b   1.000
_cell.length_c   1.000
_cell.angle_alpha   90.00
_cell.angle_beta   90.00
_cell.angle_gamma   90.00
#
_symmetry.space_group_name_H-M   'P 1'
#
loop_
_entity.id
_entity.type
_entity.pdbx_description
1 polymer ?
#
loop_
_entity_poly.entity_id
_entity_poly.type
_entity_poly.pdbx_seq_one_letter_code
_entity_poly.pdbx_strand_id
1 'polypeptide(L)'
;MDYYEIRNWFAHRLCDYLREKEEEPFKELEAAVEAILNKGVQVEPELGESVAEGLPLLEFKGGKLKLKEEELDPITEEILKDKAEHYQRFLSKLPKDFNPVGEDLEVNVKMARELFKAELYFEVHELLEEVWMGEFGRLRDFLQALIQVGVAYYHLKNFNERGFKLLLENALELLQGYSGTVLSVNVDNLKNSIKRALETQEVIEF
;
A
#
# COMPACT_ATOMS: atom_id res chain seq x y z
N MET A 1 -10.68 -14.19 -9.05
CA MET A 1 -9.64 -13.46 -8.32
C MET A 1 -10.11 -13.33 -6.89
N ASP A 2 -9.34 -13.83 -5.92
CA ASP A 2 -9.66 -13.69 -4.51
C ASP A 2 -9.17 -12.35 -3.93
N TYR A 3 -9.49 -12.09 -2.66
CA TYR A 3 -9.11 -10.86 -1.97
C TYR A 3 -7.59 -10.61 -1.94
N TYR A 4 -6.79 -11.66 -1.78
CA TYR A 4 -5.33 -11.54 -1.71
C TYR A 4 -4.73 -11.28 -3.08
N GLU A 5 -5.24 -11.93 -4.12
CA GLU A 5 -4.86 -11.67 -5.50
C GLU A 5 -5.16 -10.20 -5.87
N ILE A 6 -6.36 -9.69 -5.57
CA ILE A 6 -6.72 -8.27 -5.78
C ILE A 6 -5.73 -7.37 -5.03
N ARG A 7 -5.49 -7.67 -3.75
CA ARG A 7 -4.58 -6.86 -2.93
C ARG A 7 -3.20 -6.76 -3.58
N ASN A 8 -2.62 -7.90 -3.95
CA ASN A 8 -1.28 -7.98 -4.53
C ASN A 8 -1.20 -7.30 -5.90
N TRP A 9 -2.22 -7.46 -6.74
CA TRP A 9 -2.26 -6.86 -8.08
C TRP A 9 -2.05 -5.34 -8.03
N PHE A 10 -2.79 -4.68 -7.12
CA PHE A 10 -2.69 -3.24 -6.90
C PHE A 10 -1.34 -2.86 -6.29
N ALA A 11 -0.90 -3.60 -5.26
CA ALA A 11 0.28 -3.24 -4.49
C ALA A 11 1.57 -3.37 -5.30
N HIS A 12 1.70 -4.42 -6.10
CA HIS A 12 2.86 -4.60 -6.98
C HIS A 12 2.95 -3.44 -7.98
N ARG A 13 1.88 -3.11 -8.71
CA ARG A 13 1.87 -2.03 -9.71
C ARG A 13 2.26 -0.68 -9.13
N LEU A 14 1.76 -0.36 -7.93
CA LEU A 14 2.14 0.88 -7.26
C LEU A 14 3.60 0.85 -6.83
N CYS A 15 4.04 -0.23 -6.19
CA CYS A 15 5.40 -0.30 -5.65
C CYS A 15 6.45 -0.37 -6.76
N ASP A 16 6.19 -1.06 -7.87
CA ASP A 16 7.07 -1.11 -9.05
C ASP A 16 7.23 0.30 -9.66
N TYR A 17 6.13 1.05 -9.77
CA TYR A 17 6.17 2.46 -10.18
C TYR A 17 6.96 3.34 -9.20
N LEU A 18 6.76 3.16 -7.89
CA LEU A 18 7.47 3.94 -6.89
C LEU A 18 8.98 3.61 -6.86
N ARG A 19 9.38 2.37 -7.11
CA ARG A 19 10.78 1.92 -7.09
C ARG A 19 11.55 2.30 -8.32
N GLU A 20 10.97 2.12 -9.50
CA GLU A 20 11.69 2.22 -10.78
C GLU A 20 11.05 3.14 -11.81
N LYS A 21 9.88 3.73 -11.52
CA LYS A 21 9.06 4.47 -12.50
C LYS A 21 8.67 3.63 -13.71
N GLU A 22 8.27 2.38 -13.48
CA GLU A 22 7.69 1.55 -14.54
C GLU A 22 6.34 2.12 -15.00
N GLU A 23 6.33 2.75 -16.18
CA GLU A 23 5.15 3.45 -16.70
C GLU A 23 4.02 2.51 -17.12
N GLU A 24 4.31 1.32 -17.64
CA GLU A 24 3.27 0.40 -18.13
C GLU A 24 2.41 -0.19 -16.99
N PRO A 25 2.98 -0.80 -15.91
CA PRO A 25 2.20 -1.24 -14.76
C PRO A 25 1.45 -0.08 -14.08
N PHE A 26 2.01 1.13 -14.13
CA PHE A 26 1.38 2.32 -13.57
C PHE A 26 0.14 2.75 -14.37
N LYS A 27 0.21 2.77 -15.70
CA LYS A 27 -0.97 3.06 -16.55
C LYS A 27 -2.09 2.05 -16.33
N GLU A 28 -1.75 0.78 -16.13
CA GLU A 28 -2.75 -0.24 -15.78
C GLU A 28 -3.45 0.08 -14.46
N LEU A 29 -2.67 0.48 -13.46
CA LEU A 29 -3.19 0.88 -12.16
C LEU A 29 -4.10 2.11 -12.25
N GLU A 30 -3.66 3.16 -12.96
CA GLU A 30 -4.45 4.38 -13.15
C GLU A 30 -5.78 4.06 -13.87
N ALA A 31 -5.72 3.29 -14.95
CA ALA A 31 -6.90 2.88 -15.70
C ALA A 31 -7.88 2.05 -14.84
N ALA A 32 -7.38 1.13 -14.02
CA ALA A 32 -8.20 0.34 -13.12
C ALA A 32 -8.86 1.20 -12.04
N VAL A 33 -8.11 2.09 -11.39
CA VAL A 33 -8.63 3.03 -10.37
C VAL A 33 -9.72 3.92 -10.98
N GLU A 34 -9.47 4.49 -12.15
CA GLU A 34 -10.44 5.35 -12.83
C GLU A 34 -11.69 4.57 -13.25
N ALA A 35 -11.52 3.34 -13.77
CA ALA A 35 -12.64 2.48 -14.14
C ALA A 35 -13.56 2.15 -12.95
N ILE A 36 -12.96 1.85 -11.79
CA ILE A 36 -13.69 1.51 -10.56
C ILE A 36 -14.47 2.71 -10.03
N LEU A 37 -13.83 3.89 -9.96
CA LEU A 37 -14.44 5.09 -9.38
C LEU A 37 -15.49 5.74 -10.29
N ASN A 38 -15.25 5.74 -11.61
CA ASN A 38 -16.08 6.47 -12.58
C ASN A 38 -17.10 5.59 -13.31
N LYS A 39 -17.27 4.32 -12.90
CA LYS A 39 -18.09 3.33 -13.63
C LYS A 39 -17.67 3.17 -15.10
N GLY A 40 -16.35 3.18 -15.24
CA GLY A 40 -15.61 2.91 -16.47
C GLY A 40 -14.98 4.13 -17.11
N VAL A 41 -13.96 3.85 -17.92
CA VAL A 41 -13.02 4.81 -18.52
C VAL A 41 -12.74 4.41 -19.96
N GLN A 42 -12.46 5.38 -20.83
CA GLN A 42 -12.00 5.13 -22.19
C GLN A 42 -10.50 4.92 -22.19
N VAL A 43 -10.03 3.80 -22.75
CA VAL A 43 -8.61 3.46 -22.83
C VAL A 43 -8.28 2.86 -24.19
N GLU A 44 -7.01 2.93 -24.56
CA GLU A 44 -6.51 2.25 -25.76
C GLU A 44 -6.69 0.72 -25.65
N PRO A 45 -6.93 0.01 -26.76
CA PRO A 45 -7.21 -1.43 -26.73
C PRO A 45 -6.17 -2.29 -26.02
N GLU A 46 -4.88 -2.04 -26.28
CA GLU A 46 -3.79 -2.79 -25.67
C GLU A 46 -3.77 -2.67 -24.14
N LEU A 47 -3.93 -1.45 -23.63
CA LEU A 47 -4.02 -1.20 -22.18
C LEU A 47 -5.28 -1.83 -21.58
N GLY A 48 -6.43 -1.67 -22.24
CA GLY A 48 -7.69 -2.23 -21.76
C GLY A 48 -7.67 -3.77 -21.68
N GLU A 49 -7.08 -4.42 -22.69
CA GLU A 49 -6.89 -5.88 -22.71
C GLU A 49 -5.93 -6.33 -21.60
N SER A 50 -4.78 -5.65 -21.42
CA SER A 50 -3.82 -5.98 -20.36
C SER A 50 -4.43 -5.87 -18.96
N VAL A 51 -5.18 -4.79 -18.69
CA VAL A 51 -5.87 -4.61 -17.40
C VAL A 51 -6.93 -5.69 -17.17
N ALA A 52 -7.73 -6.02 -18.19
CA ALA A 52 -8.76 -7.05 -18.06
C ALA A 52 -8.17 -8.46 -17.88
N GLU A 53 -6.99 -8.74 -18.43
CA GLU A 53 -6.25 -9.99 -18.21
C GLU A 53 -5.70 -10.07 -16.78
N GLY A 54 -5.06 -9.00 -16.29
CA GLY A 54 -4.47 -8.96 -14.96
C GLY A 54 -5.47 -8.83 -13.82
N LEU A 55 -6.58 -8.11 -14.03
CA LEU A 55 -7.64 -7.86 -13.05
C LEU A 55 -8.99 -8.28 -13.64
N PRO A 56 -9.31 -9.60 -13.69
CA PRO A 56 -10.47 -10.16 -14.42
C PRO A 56 -11.86 -9.80 -13.83
N LEU A 57 -11.89 -8.88 -12.87
CA LEU A 57 -13.07 -8.21 -12.30
C LEU A 57 -13.49 -7.00 -13.15
N LEU A 58 -12.57 -6.49 -13.98
CA LEU A 58 -12.83 -5.51 -15.03
C LEU A 58 -13.06 -6.23 -16.36
N GLU A 59 -13.86 -5.62 -17.22
CA GLU A 59 -13.98 -6.00 -18.62
C GLU A 59 -13.65 -4.82 -19.53
N PHE A 60 -13.00 -5.12 -20.64
CA PHE A 60 -12.76 -4.17 -21.72
C PHE A 60 -13.66 -4.51 -22.91
N LYS A 61 -14.55 -3.57 -23.27
CA LYS A 61 -15.46 -3.74 -24.40
C LYS A 61 -15.75 -2.42 -25.09
N GLY A 62 -15.49 -2.37 -26.40
CA GLY A 62 -15.80 -1.20 -27.23
C GLY A 62 -15.02 0.06 -26.83
N GLY A 63 -13.74 -0.08 -26.48
CA GLY A 63 -12.88 1.03 -26.03
C GLY A 63 -13.04 1.39 -24.55
N LYS A 64 -14.03 0.82 -23.87
CA LYS A 64 -14.33 1.15 -22.47
C LYS A 64 -13.94 0.01 -21.54
N LEU A 65 -13.13 0.33 -20.54
CA LEU A 65 -12.83 -0.51 -19.39
C LEU A 65 -13.85 -0.22 -18.28
N LYS A 66 -14.43 -1.24 -17.65
CA LYS A 66 -15.42 -1.08 -16.55
C LYS A 66 -15.48 -2.31 -15.65
N LEU A 67 -16.00 -2.14 -14.43
CA LEU A 67 -16.31 -3.27 -13.55
C LEU A 67 -17.43 -4.14 -14.12
N LYS A 68 -17.30 -5.45 -13.92
CA LYS A 68 -18.35 -6.43 -14.18
C LYS A 68 -19.38 -6.42 -13.04
N GLU A 69 -20.04 -5.28 -12.81
CA GLU A 69 -20.95 -5.07 -11.66
C GLU A 69 -22.00 -6.20 -11.51
N GLU A 70 -22.49 -6.77 -12.62
CA GLU A 70 -23.48 -7.86 -12.59
C GLU A 70 -22.92 -9.23 -12.14
N GLU A 71 -21.59 -9.41 -12.21
CA GLU A 71 -20.90 -10.66 -11.83
C GLU A 71 -20.22 -10.56 -10.45
N LEU A 72 -20.11 -9.35 -9.89
CA LEU A 72 -19.46 -9.11 -8.61
C LEU A 72 -20.44 -9.24 -7.46
N ASP A 73 -20.01 -9.89 -6.38
CA ASP A 73 -20.74 -9.80 -5.12
C ASP A 73 -20.56 -8.40 -4.50
N PRO A 74 -21.54 -7.91 -3.71
CA PRO A 74 -21.49 -6.55 -3.15
C PRO A 74 -20.27 -6.27 -2.27
N ILE A 75 -19.70 -7.29 -1.61
CA ILE A 75 -18.56 -7.12 -0.70
C ILE A 75 -17.31 -6.85 -1.52
N THR A 76 -17.08 -7.64 -2.58
CA THR A 76 -15.95 -7.42 -3.49
C THR A 76 -16.03 -6.05 -4.18
N GLU A 77 -17.22 -5.62 -4.59
CA GLU A 77 -17.42 -4.29 -5.17
C GLU A 77 -17.06 -3.17 -4.18
N GLU A 78 -17.49 -3.27 -2.93
CA GLU A 78 -17.16 -2.31 -1.87
C GLU A 78 -15.66 -2.26 -1.59
N ILE A 79 -14.99 -3.42 -1.49
CA ILE A 79 -13.54 -3.53 -1.30
C ILE A 79 -12.78 -2.84 -2.45
N LEU A 80 -13.21 -3.05 -3.70
CA LEU A 80 -12.55 -2.43 -4.86
C LEU A 80 -12.69 -0.91 -4.85
N LYS A 81 -13.89 -0.41 -4.51
CA LYS A 81 -14.14 1.04 -4.41
C LYS A 81 -13.30 1.68 -3.30
N ASP A 82 -13.35 1.12 -2.10
CA ASP A 82 -12.55 1.59 -0.96
C ASP A 82 -11.05 1.59 -1.32
N LYS A 83 -10.55 0.50 -1.92
CA LYS A 83 -9.16 0.43 -2.38
C LYS A 83 -8.84 1.50 -3.43
N ALA A 84 -9.68 1.66 -4.45
CA ALA A 84 -9.48 2.68 -5.49
C ALA A 84 -9.50 4.11 -4.93
N GLU A 85 -10.32 4.41 -3.92
CA GLU A 85 -10.35 5.72 -3.26
C GLU A 85 -9.03 6.04 -2.53
N HIS A 86 -8.46 5.07 -1.81
CA HIS A 86 -7.16 5.24 -1.15
C HIS A 86 -6.02 5.43 -2.15
N TYR A 87 -6.03 4.66 -3.24
CA TYR A 87 -5.07 4.82 -4.33
C TYR A 87 -5.20 6.19 -5.00
N GLN A 88 -6.41 6.61 -5.36
CA GLN A 88 -6.66 7.92 -5.94
C GLN A 88 -6.20 9.07 -5.01
N ARG A 89 -6.43 8.93 -3.70
CA ARG A 89 -5.98 9.90 -2.68
C ARG A 89 -4.47 10.02 -2.65
N PHE A 90 -3.75 8.90 -2.68
CA PHE A 90 -2.28 8.88 -2.73
C PHE A 90 -1.76 9.49 -4.03
N LEU A 91 -2.22 8.98 -5.18
CA LEU A 91 -1.76 9.40 -6.51
C LEU A 91 -2.00 10.89 -6.77
N SER A 92 -3.12 11.45 -6.28
CA SER A 92 -3.40 12.89 -6.42
C SER A 92 -2.38 13.79 -5.71
N LYS A 93 -1.65 13.27 -4.73
CA LYS A 93 -0.65 13.99 -3.94
C LYS A 93 0.78 13.66 -4.35
N LEU A 94 1.00 12.60 -5.12
CA LEU A 94 2.32 12.21 -5.58
C LEU A 94 2.85 13.25 -6.58
N PRO A 95 4.01 13.89 -6.33
CA PRO A 95 4.58 14.85 -7.27
C PRO A 95 4.90 14.19 -8.61
N LYS A 96 4.51 14.82 -9.74
CA LYS A 96 4.76 14.25 -11.08
C LYS A 96 6.25 14.06 -11.39
N ASP A 97 7.11 14.85 -10.76
CA ASP A 97 8.55 14.84 -10.90
C ASP A 97 9.27 14.15 -9.74
N PHE A 98 8.57 13.32 -8.94
CA PHE A 98 9.22 12.55 -7.88
C PHE A 98 10.34 11.66 -8.44
N ASN A 99 11.40 11.43 -7.67
CA ASN A 99 12.42 10.46 -8.04
C ASN A 99 12.02 9.07 -7.53
N PRO A 100 12.22 7.99 -8.32
CA PRO A 100 12.01 6.64 -7.84
C PRO A 100 12.78 6.38 -6.55
N VAL A 101 12.20 5.59 -5.63
CA VAL A 101 12.78 5.38 -4.31
C VAL A 101 14.07 4.54 -4.36
N GLY A 102 14.20 3.65 -5.37
CA GLY A 102 15.33 2.74 -5.52
C GLY A 102 15.66 2.01 -4.22
N GLU A 103 16.95 1.87 -3.94
CA GLU A 103 17.47 1.22 -2.72
C GLU A 103 17.74 2.20 -1.55
N ASP A 104 17.44 3.51 -1.71
CA ASP A 104 17.73 4.49 -0.67
C ASP A 104 16.76 4.32 0.51
N LEU A 105 17.32 3.92 1.66
CA LEU A 105 16.52 3.62 2.86
C LEU A 105 15.73 4.82 3.36
N GLU A 106 16.29 6.04 3.34
CA GLU A 106 15.60 7.20 3.86
C GLU A 106 14.48 7.65 2.92
N VAL A 107 14.68 7.56 1.60
CA VAL A 107 13.65 7.83 0.60
C VAL A 107 12.53 6.79 0.68
N ASN A 108 12.86 5.50 0.80
CA ASN A 108 11.88 4.43 1.00
C ASN A 108 11.05 4.65 2.26
N VAL A 109 11.67 4.98 3.39
CA VAL A 109 10.94 5.25 4.65
C VAL A 109 10.07 6.49 4.53
N LYS A 110 10.51 7.56 3.86
CA LYS A 110 9.65 8.72 3.60
C LYS A 110 8.44 8.36 2.74
N MET A 111 8.63 7.58 1.68
CA MET A 111 7.53 7.13 0.82
C MET A 111 6.56 6.21 1.56
N ALA A 112 7.07 5.29 2.37
CA ALA A 112 6.27 4.41 3.22
C ALA A 112 5.35 5.19 4.18
N ARG A 113 5.82 6.33 4.72
CA ARG A 113 4.99 7.21 5.55
C ARG A 113 3.86 7.87 4.76
N GLU A 114 4.12 8.26 3.51
CA GLU A 114 3.09 8.83 2.64
C GLU A 114 2.04 7.77 2.23
N LEU A 115 2.47 6.53 1.96
CA LEU A 115 1.57 5.38 1.78
C LEU A 115 0.71 5.14 3.02
N PHE A 116 1.33 5.15 4.21
CA PHE A 116 0.62 4.94 5.47
C PHE A 116 -0.45 6.03 5.72
N LYS A 117 -0.13 7.30 5.47
CA LYS A 117 -1.09 8.42 5.55
C LYS A 117 -2.25 8.30 4.56
N ALA A 118 -2.05 7.60 3.45
CA ALA A 118 -3.10 7.29 2.49
C ALA A 118 -3.88 6.01 2.86
N GLU A 119 -3.56 5.38 3.98
CA GLU A 119 -4.13 4.11 4.46
C GLU A 119 -3.82 2.91 3.53
N LEU A 120 -2.73 3.03 2.76
CA LEU A 120 -2.16 1.99 1.90
C LEU A 120 -1.22 1.11 2.72
N TYR A 121 -1.76 0.51 3.77
CA TYR A 121 -1.00 -0.18 4.82
C TYR A 121 -0.26 -1.42 4.34
N PHE A 122 -0.81 -2.13 3.34
CA PHE A 122 -0.14 -3.30 2.77
C PHE A 122 0.99 -2.88 1.82
N GLU A 123 0.82 -1.77 1.11
CA GLU A 123 1.81 -1.20 0.22
C GLU A 123 3.03 -0.69 1.01
N VAL A 124 2.87 -0.29 2.29
CA VAL A 124 4.00 -0.07 3.21
C VAL A 124 4.85 -1.32 3.37
N HIS A 125 4.23 -2.49 3.54
CA HIS A 125 4.94 -3.76 3.61
C HIS A 125 5.67 -4.06 2.31
N GLU A 126 4.94 -4.03 1.19
CA GLU A 126 5.51 -4.35 -0.13
C GLU A 126 6.70 -3.45 -0.45
N LEU A 127 6.58 -2.14 -0.25
CA LEU A 127 7.65 -1.20 -0.54
C LEU A 127 8.91 -1.47 0.30
N LEU A 128 8.73 -1.65 1.62
CA LEU A 128 9.86 -1.77 2.55
C LEU A 128 10.48 -3.17 2.58
N GLU A 129 9.75 -4.23 2.19
CA GLU A 129 10.25 -5.61 2.22
C GLU A 129 11.51 -5.77 1.36
N GLU A 130 11.57 -5.13 0.20
CA GLU A 130 12.71 -5.23 -0.73
C GLU A 130 14.01 -4.70 -0.11
N VAL A 131 13.99 -3.47 0.42
CA VAL A 131 15.15 -2.88 1.09
C VAL A 131 15.47 -3.58 2.42
N TRP A 132 14.46 -4.12 3.11
CA TRP A 132 14.65 -4.93 4.31
C TRP A 132 15.37 -6.26 4.01
N MET A 133 15.03 -6.92 2.89
CA MET A 133 15.69 -8.17 2.48
C MET A 133 17.19 -7.96 2.27
N GLY A 134 17.59 -6.83 1.67
CA GLY A 134 18.98 -6.46 1.40
C GLY A 134 19.78 -5.92 2.60
N GLU A 135 19.12 -5.56 3.71
CA GLU A 135 19.77 -4.96 4.89
C GLU A 135 20.25 -6.03 5.89
N PHE A 136 21.51 -5.98 6.33
CA PHE A 136 22.11 -6.99 7.23
C PHE A 136 22.55 -6.42 8.60
N GLY A 137 22.40 -5.12 8.80
CA GLY A 137 22.89 -4.40 9.97
C GLY A 137 21.77 -3.93 10.90
N ARG A 138 22.14 -2.94 11.71
CA ARG A 138 21.26 -2.33 12.72
C ARG A 138 20.03 -1.67 12.15
N LEU A 139 19.85 -1.50 10.84
CA LEU A 139 18.61 -0.94 10.30
C LEU A 139 17.58 -2.02 9.94
N ARG A 140 17.97 -3.31 9.92
CA ARG A 140 17.08 -4.41 9.58
C ARG A 140 15.89 -4.50 10.53
N ASP A 141 16.13 -4.49 11.85
CA ASP A 141 15.06 -4.57 12.85
C ASP A 141 14.17 -3.32 12.83
N PHE A 142 14.74 -2.14 12.53
CA PHE A 142 13.99 -0.91 12.35
C PHE A 142 13.03 -0.99 11.15
N LEU A 143 13.52 -1.41 9.99
CA LEU A 143 12.69 -1.60 8.80
C LEU A 143 11.61 -2.66 9.04
N GLN A 144 11.97 -3.76 9.72
CA GLN A 144 11.03 -4.80 10.10
C GLN A 144 9.93 -4.26 11.04
N ALA A 145 10.26 -3.39 11.97
CA ALA A 145 9.26 -2.75 12.83
C ALA A 145 8.28 -1.89 12.02
N LEU A 146 8.76 -1.10 11.05
CA LEU A 146 7.88 -0.30 10.19
C LEU A 146 6.99 -1.17 9.29
N ILE A 147 7.54 -2.26 8.75
CA ILE A 147 6.77 -3.27 8.01
C ILE A 147 5.66 -3.83 8.91
N GLN A 148 5.99 -4.25 10.14
CA GLN A 148 5.00 -4.79 11.08
C GLN A 148 3.95 -3.75 11.47
N VAL A 149 4.31 -2.47 11.60
CA VAL A 149 3.33 -1.39 11.80
C VAL A 149 2.37 -1.31 10.61
N GLY A 150 2.85 -1.32 9.37
CA GLY A 150 1.99 -1.36 8.18
C GLY A 150 1.04 -2.56 8.21
N VAL A 151 1.58 -3.78 8.38
CA VAL A 151 0.76 -5.01 8.39
C VAL A 151 -0.21 -5.05 9.58
N ALA A 152 0.13 -4.45 10.73
CA ALA A 152 -0.77 -4.35 11.87
C ALA A 152 -2.06 -3.59 11.50
N TYR A 153 -1.92 -2.41 10.88
CA TYR A 153 -3.09 -1.61 10.47
C TYR A 153 -3.85 -2.24 9.31
N TYR A 154 -3.16 -2.95 8.41
CA TYR A 154 -3.84 -3.82 7.44
C TYR A 154 -4.69 -4.89 8.14
N HIS A 155 -4.21 -5.53 9.20
CA HIS A 155 -5.00 -6.48 9.97
C HIS A 155 -6.19 -5.82 10.69
N LEU A 156 -5.99 -4.64 11.28
CA LEU A 156 -7.07 -3.90 11.93
C LEU A 156 -8.20 -3.56 10.93
N LYS A 157 -7.84 -3.08 9.73
CA LYS A 157 -8.80 -2.80 8.65
C LYS A 157 -9.59 -4.04 8.21
N ASN A 158 -8.99 -5.21 8.32
CA ASN A 158 -9.62 -6.50 8.02
C ASN A 158 -10.25 -7.19 9.24
N PHE A 159 -10.59 -6.42 10.29
CA PHE A 159 -11.21 -6.93 11.53
C PHE A 159 -10.40 -8.02 12.26
N ASN A 160 -9.08 -8.07 12.03
CA ASN A 160 -8.17 -8.97 12.73
C ASN A 160 -7.44 -8.22 13.85
N GLU A 161 -8.16 -7.91 14.93
CA GLU A 161 -7.60 -7.23 16.11
C GLU A 161 -6.46 -8.00 16.77
N ARG A 162 -6.51 -9.34 16.73
CA ARG A 162 -5.45 -10.19 17.28
C ARG A 162 -4.14 -10.00 16.50
N GLY A 163 -4.22 -9.98 15.18
CA GLY A 163 -3.07 -9.73 14.30
C GLY A 163 -2.51 -8.32 14.49
N PHE A 164 -3.39 -7.32 14.61
CA PHE A 164 -3.02 -5.95 14.91
C PHE A 164 -2.19 -5.84 16.20
N LYS A 165 -2.70 -6.37 17.32
CA LYS A 165 -2.01 -6.29 18.62
C LYS A 165 -0.66 -7.01 18.60
N LEU A 166 -0.64 -8.24 18.09
CA LEU A 166 0.58 -9.05 18.02
C LEU A 166 1.71 -8.34 17.25
N LEU A 167 1.39 -7.75 16.09
CA LEU A 167 2.40 -7.08 15.28
C LEU A 167 2.85 -5.74 15.87
N LEU A 168 1.96 -4.98 16.51
CA LEU A 168 2.36 -3.75 17.21
C LEU A 168 3.22 -4.04 18.45
N GLU A 169 2.93 -5.11 19.19
CA GLU A 169 3.77 -5.57 20.31
C GLU A 169 5.18 -5.96 19.81
N ASN A 170 5.26 -6.77 18.76
CA ASN A 170 6.53 -7.16 18.15
C ASN A 170 7.31 -5.95 17.59
N ALA A 171 6.63 -5.00 16.94
CA ALA A 171 7.25 -3.77 16.45
C ALA A 171 7.83 -2.95 17.60
N LEU A 172 7.14 -2.89 18.74
CA LEU A 172 7.63 -2.19 19.92
C LEU A 172 8.88 -2.86 20.51
N GLU A 173 8.96 -4.19 20.49
CA GLU A 173 10.14 -4.96 20.91
C GLU A 173 11.34 -4.68 20.00
N LEU A 174 11.14 -4.72 18.67
CA LEU A 174 12.19 -4.39 17.69
C LEU A 174 12.71 -2.96 17.88
N LEU A 175 11.84 -2.01 18.23
CA LEU A 175 12.21 -0.61 18.43
C LEU A 175 12.92 -0.31 19.77
N GLN A 176 13.05 -1.28 20.70
CA GLN A 176 13.65 -1.02 22.02
C GLN A 176 15.10 -0.51 21.94
N GLY A 177 15.87 -0.99 20.96
CA GLY A 177 17.27 -0.59 20.75
C GLY A 177 17.46 0.80 20.12
N TYR A 178 16.37 1.48 19.75
CA TYR A 178 16.41 2.72 18.98
C TYR A 178 15.85 3.91 19.78
N SER A 179 16.42 5.09 19.52
CA SER A 179 16.00 6.36 20.13
C SER A 179 16.30 7.52 19.17
N GLY A 180 15.69 8.68 19.41
CA GLY A 180 15.84 9.85 18.55
C GLY A 180 15.25 9.66 17.16
N THR A 181 15.90 10.23 16.15
CA THR A 181 15.46 10.18 14.75
C THR A 181 16.26 9.13 13.98
N VAL A 182 15.55 8.19 13.33
CA VAL A 182 16.12 7.16 12.46
C VAL A 182 15.37 7.21 11.13
N LEU A 183 16.08 7.38 10.01
CA LEU A 183 15.49 7.49 8.66
C LEU A 183 14.27 8.43 8.60
N SER A 184 14.41 9.63 9.17
CA SER A 184 13.34 10.64 9.25
C SER A 184 12.12 10.29 10.12
N VAL A 185 12.13 9.18 10.86
CA VAL A 185 11.11 8.80 11.85
C VAL A 185 11.58 9.16 13.25
N ASN A 186 10.74 9.83 14.04
CA ASN A 186 11.00 10.01 15.47
C ASN A 186 10.58 8.74 16.21
N VAL A 187 11.56 7.93 16.59
CA VAL A 187 11.32 6.60 17.16
C VAL A 187 10.70 6.67 18.55
N ASP A 188 11.06 7.68 19.34
CA ASP A 188 10.51 7.85 20.68
C ASP A 188 9.01 8.20 20.63
N ASN A 189 8.62 9.05 19.67
CA ASN A 189 7.21 9.32 19.39
C ASN A 189 6.49 8.09 18.85
N LEU A 190 7.10 7.35 17.91
CA LEU A 190 6.52 6.14 17.36
C LEU A 190 6.23 5.09 18.44
N LYS A 191 7.19 4.83 19.34
CA LYS A 191 7.00 3.90 20.47
C LYS A 191 5.83 4.33 21.37
N ASN A 192 5.68 5.62 21.63
CA ASN A 192 4.57 6.13 22.44
C ASN A 192 3.23 6.01 21.72
N SER A 193 3.20 6.30 20.42
CA SER A 193 2.03 6.13 19.57
C SER A 193 1.58 4.67 19.48
N ILE A 194 2.52 3.72 19.33
CA ILE A 194 2.23 2.27 19.34
C ILE A 194 1.59 1.85 20.66
N LYS A 195 2.15 2.28 21.80
CA LYS A 195 1.58 1.96 23.13
C LYS A 195 0.14 2.46 23.26
N ARG A 196 -0.15 3.68 22.80
CA ARG A 196 -1.52 4.23 22.80
C ARG A 196 -2.43 3.44 21.86
N ALA A 197 -1.95 3.08 20.67
CA ALA A 197 -2.72 2.33 19.68
C ALA A 197 -3.07 0.90 20.15
N LEU A 198 -2.21 0.27 20.96
CA LEU A 198 -2.52 -1.03 21.57
C LEU A 198 -3.74 -0.97 22.51
N GLU A 199 -3.99 0.18 23.13
CA GLU A 199 -5.11 0.41 24.04
C GLU A 199 -6.37 0.94 23.32
N THR A 200 -6.16 1.82 22.33
CA THR A 200 -7.24 2.64 21.72
C THR A 200 -7.58 2.27 20.28
N GLN A 201 -6.71 1.51 19.60
CA GLN A 201 -6.77 1.23 18.16
C GLN A 201 -6.75 2.49 17.28
N GLU A 202 -6.36 3.65 17.82
CA GLU A 202 -6.18 4.88 17.04
C GLU A 202 -5.11 4.70 15.96
N VAL A 203 -5.32 5.32 14.80
CA VAL A 203 -4.30 5.38 13.74
C VAL A 203 -3.13 6.23 14.23
N ILE A 204 -1.92 5.70 14.10
CA ILE A 204 -0.69 6.40 14.47
C ILE A 204 -0.10 7.17 13.30
N GLU A 205 0.85 8.04 13.61
CA GLU A 205 1.75 8.62 12.63
C GLU A 205 3.17 8.20 12.99
N PHE A 206 3.99 7.90 11.98
CA PHE A 206 5.42 7.72 12.09
C PHE A 206 6.15 8.47 10.99
#